data_AF-A0AAI9U556-F1
#
_entry.id   AF-A0AAI9U556-F1
#
_cell.length_a   1.000
_cell.length_b   1.000
_cell.length_c   1.000
_cell.angle_alpha   90.00
_cell.angle_beta   90.00
_cell.angle_gamma   90.00
#
_symmetry.space_group_name_H-M   'P 1'
#
loop_
_entity.id
_entity.type
_entity.pdbx_description
1 polymer ?
#
loop_
_entity_poly.entity_id
_entity_poly.type
_entity_poly.pdbx_seq_one_letter_code
_entity_poly.pdbx_strand_id
1 'polypeptide(L)'
;MPPRTSARRKAQAVVETKVEETTTTKTNGAKTTTVAATKTKTVAAAKKAPAKRKVSSEDEHEACGSCAEEEEEKPAKKRKTTVAKGKAKKEDDMPLTDRTAVSSLKRAMYIGAHVSGAGGVQNSIQNAVNIGANAFALFLKSQRKWESPPLAADARDQFVSLAKENNYDAAAHVLPHGSYLVNLAQADADKAKQAYKSFIDDLQRCEQLGIKLYNFHPGNTGGEAREEACGRIAAQLNTAHKATKKVITVLENMAGTGNVIGTKFEDLKQIIDKVEDKERVGVCIDTCHAFAAGYDLRTPEKFHETMKEFDEVVGNKYLKAFHLNDSKAPFASHRDLHANIGTGFLGLRAFHSLVNHEAFQNLPMVLETPIDHKDANGKTVEDKKVWADEIKLLESMIGMDAESDEFKALEVELQKKGAGERDKIQDQVDRKAEKDAKKGTKGAKGAAKKGAAAGKGRKKKVETDDESE
;
A
#
# COMPACT_ATOMS: atom_id res chain seq x y z
N MET A 1 6.92 63.30 -10.20
CA MET A 1 5.99 63.34 -9.04
C MET A 1 5.82 61.93 -8.48
N PRO A 2 6.07 61.71 -7.18
CA PRO A 2 5.83 60.43 -6.47
C PRO A 2 4.40 60.43 -5.86
N PRO A 3 4.00 59.46 -5.00
CA PRO A 3 3.20 58.29 -5.34
C PRO A 3 1.75 58.36 -4.80
N ARG A 4 0.84 57.54 -5.36
CA ARG A 4 -0.46 57.23 -4.74
C ARG A 4 -0.56 55.74 -4.40
N THR A 5 -0.72 55.51 -3.10
CA THR A 5 -0.90 54.25 -2.39
C THR A 5 -2.27 53.63 -2.66
N SER A 6 -2.35 52.31 -2.85
CA SER A 6 -3.59 51.56 -2.61
C SER A 6 -3.33 50.38 -1.67
N ALA A 7 -4.21 50.28 -0.67
CA ALA A 7 -4.07 49.41 0.48
C ALA A 7 -4.57 47.99 0.18
N ARG A 8 -3.73 47.02 0.54
CA ARG A 8 -4.02 45.59 0.57
C ARG A 8 -5.03 45.28 1.69
N ARG A 9 -6.32 45.12 1.37
CA ARG A 9 -7.29 44.51 2.30
C ARG A 9 -7.05 43.01 2.36
N LYS A 10 -6.53 42.52 3.49
CA LYS A 10 -6.57 41.10 3.86
C LYS A 10 -7.98 40.77 4.33
N ALA A 11 -8.74 40.01 3.56
CA ALA A 11 -9.91 39.30 4.07
C ALA A 11 -9.40 38.10 4.89
N GLN A 12 -9.68 38.09 6.19
CA GLN A 12 -9.59 36.88 7.01
C GLN A 12 -10.93 36.16 6.84
N ALA A 13 -10.90 34.99 6.20
CA ALA A 13 -12.03 34.07 6.23
C ALA A 13 -12.15 33.50 7.65
N VAL A 14 -13.29 33.77 8.29
CA VAL A 14 -13.69 33.09 9.53
C VAL A 14 -14.32 31.77 9.09
N VAL A 15 -13.66 30.65 9.38
CA VAL A 15 -14.23 29.31 9.21
C VAL A 15 -14.87 28.93 10.54
N GLU A 16 -16.20 29.04 10.61
CA GLU A 16 -16.98 28.46 11.71
C GLU A 16 -17.03 26.94 11.52
N THR A 17 -16.37 26.20 12.41
CA THR A 17 -16.46 24.73 12.44
C THR A 17 -17.54 24.34 13.43
N LYS A 18 -18.68 23.87 12.92
CA LYS A 18 -19.77 23.31 13.73
C LYS A 18 -19.46 21.83 13.97
N VAL A 19 -19.14 21.45 15.20
CA VAL A 19 -18.94 20.05 15.60
C VAL A 19 -20.25 19.54 16.19
N GLU A 20 -20.93 18.63 15.48
CA GLU A 20 -22.06 17.87 16.01
C GLU A 20 -21.57 16.53 16.55
N GLU A 21 -21.58 16.38 17.88
CA GLU A 21 -21.19 15.15 18.56
C GLU A 21 -22.47 14.38 18.91
N THR A 22 -22.73 13.28 18.20
CA THR A 22 -23.91 12.42 18.45
C THR A 22 -23.51 11.27 19.37
N THR A 23 -23.95 11.32 20.63
CA THR A 23 -23.76 10.20 21.57
C THR A 23 -24.99 9.31 21.55
N THR A 24 -24.85 8.02 21.24
CA THR A 24 -25.96 7.05 21.24
C THR A 24 -25.75 6.02 22.34
N THR A 25 -26.53 6.08 23.42
CA THR A 25 -26.62 5.03 24.44
C THR A 25 -27.81 4.11 24.13
N LYS A 26 -27.59 2.79 24.09
CA LYS A 26 -28.64 1.77 23.94
C LYS A 26 -29.01 1.21 25.31
N THR A 27 -30.27 1.34 25.69
CA THR A 27 -30.95 0.47 26.66
C THR A 27 -32.30 0.04 26.08
N ASN A 28 -32.74 -1.16 26.44
CA ASN A 28 -33.84 -1.91 25.85
C ASN A 28 -35.17 -1.14 25.72
N GLY A 29 -35.79 -1.25 24.54
CA GLY A 29 -37.23 -1.08 24.33
C GLY A 29 -37.73 0.37 24.22
N ALA A 30 -38.32 0.68 23.06
CA ALA A 30 -39.06 1.91 22.71
C ALA A 30 -38.23 3.19 22.45
N LYS A 31 -38.34 3.71 21.22
CA LYS A 31 -37.76 4.99 20.78
C LYS A 31 -38.68 6.14 21.20
N THR A 32 -38.14 7.14 21.90
CA THR A 32 -38.74 8.47 22.03
C THR A 32 -37.65 9.52 21.89
N THR A 33 -37.85 10.47 20.98
CA THR A 33 -36.90 11.55 20.65
C THR A 33 -37.23 12.78 21.49
N THR A 34 -36.29 13.31 22.26
CA THR A 34 -36.41 14.63 22.91
C THR A 34 -35.24 15.52 22.53
N VAL A 35 -35.54 16.79 22.22
CA VAL A 35 -34.60 17.83 21.80
C VAL A 35 -34.18 18.62 23.03
N ALA A 36 -32.88 18.78 23.28
CA ALA A 36 -32.35 19.56 24.40
C ALA A 36 -31.52 20.77 23.92
N ALA A 37 -31.61 21.85 24.69
CA ALA A 37 -31.30 23.23 24.33
C ALA A 37 -29.80 23.62 24.29
N THR A 38 -29.51 24.59 23.43
CA THR A 38 -28.20 25.20 23.16
C THR A 38 -27.70 26.06 24.33
N LYS A 39 -26.45 25.86 24.79
CA LYS A 39 -25.71 26.82 25.61
C LYS A 39 -24.47 27.30 24.87
N THR A 40 -24.39 28.60 24.63
CA THR A 40 -23.27 29.30 23.99
C THR A 40 -22.20 29.64 25.04
N LYS A 41 -20.92 29.38 24.76
CA LYS A 41 -19.80 29.82 25.60
C LYS A 41 -18.80 30.62 24.75
N THR A 42 -18.63 31.89 25.08
CA THR A 42 -17.72 32.84 24.44
C THR A 42 -16.36 32.81 25.15
N VAL A 43 -15.25 32.77 24.41
CA VAL A 43 -13.89 33.00 24.96
C VAL A 43 -13.18 34.05 24.11
N ALA A 44 -12.80 35.16 24.73
CA ALA A 44 -12.09 36.27 24.10
C ALA A 44 -10.57 36.11 24.17
N ALA A 45 -9.86 36.45 23.10
CA ALA A 45 -8.40 36.46 23.01
C ALA A 45 -7.84 37.85 23.37
N ALA A 46 -6.81 37.89 24.23
CA ALA A 46 -6.06 39.10 24.55
C ALA A 46 -4.79 39.25 23.68
N LYS A 47 -4.57 40.43 23.10
CA LYS A 47 -3.31 40.84 22.44
C LYS A 47 -2.69 42.02 23.20
N LYS A 48 -1.37 41.99 23.38
CA LYS A 48 -0.53 43.12 23.82
C LYS A 48 -0.10 43.97 22.62
N ALA A 49 -0.12 45.29 22.79
CA ALA A 49 0.15 46.34 21.79
C ALA A 49 1.62 46.82 21.76
N PRO A 50 2.06 47.53 20.70
CA PRO A 50 3.45 48.01 20.50
C PRO A 50 3.65 49.50 20.86
N ALA A 51 4.91 49.92 21.07
CA ALA A 51 5.29 51.32 21.30
C ALA A 51 6.31 51.83 20.25
N LYS A 52 6.32 53.16 20.05
CA LYS A 52 6.79 53.92 18.88
C LYS A 52 8.24 54.45 18.97
N ARG A 53 8.89 54.45 17.79
CA ARG A 53 9.89 55.35 17.13
C ARG A 53 10.35 56.66 17.81
N LYS A 54 11.65 56.99 17.65
CA LYS A 54 12.20 58.32 17.25
C LYS A 54 13.65 58.23 16.70
N VAL A 55 14.06 59.29 16.00
CA VAL A 55 15.14 59.45 14.98
C VAL A 55 16.21 60.44 15.47
N SER A 56 17.47 60.34 15.01
CA SER A 56 18.42 61.42 14.58
C SER A 56 19.85 60.84 14.47
N SER A 57 20.49 60.75 13.29
CA SER A 57 21.29 61.75 12.51
C SER A 57 22.82 61.52 12.73
N GLU A 58 23.59 61.21 11.66
CA GLU A 58 24.67 62.07 11.06
C GLU A 58 25.99 61.94 11.88
N ASP A 59 27.23 61.78 11.40
CA ASP A 59 27.97 62.01 10.16
C ASP A 59 29.32 61.21 10.26
N GLU A 60 29.84 60.60 9.18
CA GLU A 60 31.00 61.01 8.35
C GLU A 60 32.40 60.46 8.72
N HIS A 61 33.07 60.00 7.66
CA HIS A 61 34.49 60.08 7.28
C HIS A 61 35.66 59.43 8.09
N GLU A 62 36.33 58.54 7.34
CA GLU A 62 37.76 58.46 7.03
C GLU A 62 38.84 57.97 8.03
N ALA A 63 39.53 56.93 7.55
CA ALA A 63 40.97 56.79 7.35
C ALA A 63 41.94 56.71 8.56
N CYS A 64 42.57 55.53 8.62
CA CYS A 64 44.02 55.29 8.65
C CYS A 64 44.85 55.84 9.82
N GLY A 65 45.57 54.93 10.49
CA GLY A 65 46.95 55.24 10.88
C GLY A 65 47.47 54.63 12.18
N SER A 66 48.40 53.68 12.00
CA SER A 66 49.64 53.50 12.77
C SER A 66 49.70 52.53 13.97
N CYS A 67 50.62 51.57 13.79
CA CYS A 67 51.67 51.09 14.69
C CYS A 67 51.23 50.37 15.99
N ALA A 68 51.34 49.04 16.04
CA ALA A 68 52.54 48.21 16.22
C ALA A 68 52.94 48.07 17.70
N GLU A 69 52.70 46.87 18.24
CA GLU A 69 53.65 46.10 19.06
C GLU A 69 53.06 44.68 19.26
N GLU A 70 53.81 43.68 18.81
CA GLU A 70 53.58 42.26 19.04
C GLU A 70 54.23 41.86 20.36
N GLU A 71 53.56 41.05 21.20
CA GLU A 71 54.21 39.98 21.97
C GLU A 71 53.18 38.95 22.51
N GLU A 72 53.37 37.71 22.03
CA GLU A 72 53.19 36.40 22.67
C GLU A 72 51.80 35.83 23.09
N GLU A 73 51.24 35.06 22.15
CA GLU A 73 50.76 33.66 22.22
C GLU A 73 50.02 33.10 23.47
N LYS A 74 48.74 32.73 23.28
CA LYS A 74 48.10 31.48 23.77
C LYS A 74 46.76 31.19 23.06
N PRO A 75 46.39 29.90 22.90
CA PRO A 75 45.66 29.44 21.72
C PRO A 75 44.13 29.62 21.80
N ALA A 76 43.56 29.84 20.62
CA ALA A 76 42.13 29.86 20.36
C ALA A 76 41.43 28.59 20.88
N LYS A 77 40.44 28.79 21.76
CA LYS A 77 39.52 27.75 22.23
C LYS A 77 38.67 27.25 21.05
N LYS A 78 39.08 26.10 20.48
CA LYS A 78 38.18 25.21 19.76
C LYS A 78 36.99 24.88 20.66
N ARG A 79 35.80 25.38 20.33
CA ARG A 79 34.55 24.88 20.89
C ARG A 79 34.39 23.42 20.45
N LYS A 80 34.71 22.50 21.36
CA LYS A 80 34.34 21.08 21.26
C LYS A 80 32.83 20.98 21.13
N THR A 81 32.34 20.71 19.93
CA THR A 81 31.08 19.98 19.76
C THR A 81 31.27 18.61 20.39
N THR A 82 30.65 18.41 21.55
CA THR A 82 30.51 17.09 22.14
C THR A 82 29.72 16.23 21.18
N VAL A 83 30.43 15.38 20.44
CA VAL A 83 29.86 14.17 19.85
C VAL A 83 29.20 13.43 20.99
N ALA A 84 27.87 13.48 21.05
CA ALA A 84 27.09 12.55 21.84
C ALA A 84 27.35 11.17 21.23
N LYS A 85 28.36 10.47 21.77
CA LYS A 85 28.46 9.02 21.68
C LYS A 85 27.14 8.50 22.23
N GLY A 86 26.22 8.14 21.33
CA GLY A 86 25.14 7.25 21.66
C GLY A 86 25.79 6.01 22.28
N LYS A 87 25.63 5.84 23.60
CA LYS A 87 25.94 4.59 24.25
C LYS A 87 25.11 3.53 23.53
N ALA A 88 25.82 2.61 22.91
CA ALA A 88 25.26 1.43 22.31
C ALA A 88 24.32 0.73 23.31
N LYS A 89 23.01 0.73 23.01
CA LYS A 89 22.13 -0.38 23.36
C LYS A 89 22.61 -1.56 22.50
N LYS A 90 23.57 -2.33 22.98
CA LYS A 90 24.12 -3.49 22.24
C LYS A 90 23.59 -4.83 22.76
N GLU A 91 22.73 -4.82 23.77
CA GLU A 91 22.18 -6.03 24.40
C GLU A 91 20.68 -6.28 24.09
N ASP A 92 19.98 -5.33 23.47
CA ASP A 92 18.53 -5.41 23.17
C ASP A 92 18.22 -5.78 21.69
N ASP A 93 19.23 -5.98 20.85
CA ASP A 93 19.09 -5.95 19.37
C ASP A 93 19.58 -7.24 18.70
N MET A 94 19.41 -8.38 19.38
CA MET A 94 19.58 -9.68 18.71
C MET A 94 18.40 -9.89 17.74
N PRO A 95 18.65 -10.31 16.50
CA PRO A 95 17.56 -10.64 15.59
C PRO A 95 16.71 -11.76 16.20
N LEU A 96 15.39 -11.70 15.97
CA LEU A 96 14.47 -12.75 16.42
C LEU A 96 14.81 -14.09 15.80
N THR A 97 15.37 -14.06 14.58
CA THR A 97 15.90 -15.22 13.88
C THR A 97 17.03 -14.79 12.95
N ASP A 98 18.05 -15.64 12.81
CA ASP A 98 19.15 -15.39 11.91
C ASP A 98 18.72 -15.56 10.45
N ARG A 99 19.27 -14.75 9.55
CA ARG A 99 19.03 -14.89 8.11
C ARG A 99 19.62 -16.20 7.60
N THR A 100 18.84 -16.97 6.84
CA THR A 100 19.36 -18.15 6.14
C THR A 100 20.23 -17.70 4.96
N ALA A 101 21.43 -18.29 4.85
CA ALA A 101 22.29 -18.03 3.70
C ALA A 101 21.61 -18.54 2.42
N VAL A 102 21.42 -17.69 1.41
CA VAL A 102 20.78 -18.11 0.15
C VAL A 102 21.54 -19.27 -0.50
N SER A 103 22.87 -19.30 -0.35
CA SER A 103 23.72 -20.39 -0.85
C SER A 103 23.50 -21.74 -0.16
N SER A 104 22.87 -21.79 1.01
CA SER A 104 22.53 -23.06 1.67
C SER A 104 21.16 -23.61 1.27
N LEU A 105 20.32 -22.82 0.57
CA LEU A 105 19.03 -23.27 0.08
C LEU A 105 19.21 -24.09 -1.20
N LYS A 106 18.39 -25.13 -1.40
CA LYS A 106 18.38 -25.91 -2.65
C LYS A 106 17.97 -25.07 -3.87
N ARG A 107 17.27 -23.96 -3.65
CA ARG A 107 16.86 -22.96 -4.65
C ARG A 107 17.08 -21.58 -4.06
N ALA A 108 17.61 -20.65 -4.85
CA ALA A 108 17.92 -19.29 -4.40
C ALA A 108 16.64 -18.44 -4.24
N MET A 109 15.99 -18.55 -3.08
CA MET A 109 14.78 -17.80 -2.75
C MET A 109 15.07 -16.61 -1.85
N TYR A 110 14.44 -15.47 -2.16
CA TYR A 110 14.59 -14.22 -1.42
C TYR A 110 13.26 -13.86 -0.77
N ILE A 111 13.14 -14.17 0.51
CA ILE A 111 11.91 -14.12 1.29
C ILE A 111 12.06 -13.08 2.40
N GLY A 112 10.99 -12.31 2.60
CA GLY A 112 10.86 -11.40 3.72
C GLY A 112 9.44 -10.94 3.93
N ALA A 113 9.28 -9.73 4.45
CA ALA A 113 7.98 -9.16 4.77
C ALA A 113 7.89 -7.67 4.44
N HIS A 114 6.68 -7.13 4.44
CA HIS A 114 6.45 -5.69 4.35
C HIS A 114 6.72 -5.04 5.71
N VAL A 115 7.97 -4.64 5.94
CA VAL A 115 8.42 -4.09 7.22
C VAL A 115 8.15 -2.58 7.35
N SER A 116 8.07 -2.12 8.59
CA SER A 116 7.88 -0.70 8.88
C SER A 116 9.14 0.13 8.60
N GLY A 117 8.97 1.25 7.90
CA GLY A 117 9.95 2.34 7.78
C GLY A 117 9.66 3.52 8.71
N ALA A 118 8.85 3.32 9.76
CA ALA A 118 8.50 4.39 10.68
C ALA A 118 9.75 5.00 11.35
N GLY A 119 9.80 6.33 11.43
CA GLY A 119 10.98 7.06 11.89
C GLY A 119 12.07 7.28 10.83
N GLY A 120 11.93 6.68 9.64
CA GLY A 120 12.84 6.84 8.52
C GLY A 120 13.05 5.53 7.75
N VAL A 121 13.23 5.63 6.43
CA VAL A 121 13.38 4.45 5.55
C VAL A 121 14.53 3.54 5.96
N GLN A 122 15.62 4.08 6.52
CA GLN A 122 16.75 3.30 7.03
C GLN A 122 16.37 2.27 8.09
N ASN A 123 15.31 2.52 8.87
CA ASN A 123 14.84 1.60 9.90
C ASN A 123 14.25 0.31 9.31
N SER A 124 13.83 0.32 8.04
CA SER A 124 13.32 -0.87 7.37
C SER A 124 14.39 -1.96 7.28
N ILE A 125 15.67 -1.57 7.09
CA ILE A 125 16.78 -2.53 6.99
C ILE A 125 16.91 -3.30 8.30
N GLN A 126 16.99 -2.61 9.44
CA GLN A 126 17.11 -3.28 10.73
C GLN A 126 15.86 -4.12 11.04
N ASN A 127 14.67 -3.62 10.72
CA ASN A 127 13.44 -4.39 10.89
C ASN A 127 13.43 -5.67 10.05
N ALA A 128 13.97 -5.65 8.83
CA ALA A 128 14.09 -6.83 7.98
C ALA A 128 15.17 -7.81 8.49
N VAL A 129 16.31 -7.29 8.96
CA VAL A 129 17.36 -8.10 9.62
C VAL A 129 16.79 -8.83 10.83
N ASN A 130 16.01 -8.12 11.66
CA ASN A 130 15.48 -8.66 12.91
C ASN A 130 14.52 -9.84 12.72
N ILE A 131 13.93 -10.02 11.53
CA ILE A 131 13.06 -11.16 11.20
C ILE A 131 13.75 -12.20 10.30
N GLY A 132 15.06 -12.09 10.11
CA GLY A 132 15.85 -13.00 9.26
C GLY A 132 15.56 -12.88 7.76
N ALA A 133 14.92 -11.79 7.32
CA ALA A 133 14.55 -11.59 5.93
C ALA A 133 15.78 -11.29 5.04
N ASN A 134 15.73 -11.71 3.77
CA ASN A 134 16.74 -11.40 2.76
C ASN A 134 16.17 -10.63 1.53
N ALA A 135 14.84 -10.47 1.47
CA ALA A 135 14.10 -9.46 0.71
C ALA A 135 13.19 -8.66 1.66
N PHE A 136 12.63 -7.52 1.26
CA PHE A 136 11.56 -6.87 2.02
C PHE A 136 10.81 -5.82 1.20
N ALA A 137 9.60 -5.47 1.64
CA ALA A 137 8.87 -4.30 1.19
C ALA A 137 8.82 -3.22 2.28
N LEU A 138 8.52 -1.99 1.86
CA LEU A 138 8.28 -0.86 2.76
C LEU A 138 7.42 0.19 2.07
N PHE A 139 6.80 1.06 2.86
CA PHE A 139 6.34 2.36 2.38
C PHE A 139 7.49 3.37 2.43
N LEU A 140 7.74 4.07 1.33
CA LEU A 140 8.80 5.11 1.25
C LEU A 140 8.43 6.41 1.97
N LYS A 141 7.12 6.61 2.18
CA LYS A 141 6.49 7.76 2.84
C LYS A 141 5.11 7.36 3.34
N SER A 142 4.41 8.28 4.02
CA SER A 142 3.08 7.97 4.55
C SER A 142 2.08 7.67 3.43
N GLN A 143 1.52 6.47 3.45
CA GLN A 143 0.45 5.99 2.58
C GLN A 143 -0.92 6.63 2.87
N ARG A 144 -1.00 7.53 3.86
CA ARG A 144 -2.24 8.20 4.29
C ARG A 144 -2.29 9.67 3.87
N LYS A 145 -1.25 10.18 3.22
CA LYS A 145 -1.12 11.60 2.84
C LYS A 145 -0.66 11.71 1.40
N TRP A 146 -1.09 12.77 0.71
CA TRP A 146 -0.66 13.08 -0.65
C TRP A 146 0.73 13.72 -0.70
N GLU A 147 1.03 14.52 0.30
CA GLU A 147 2.29 15.26 0.39
C GLU A 147 3.11 14.75 1.57
N SER A 148 4.40 14.57 1.32
CA SER A 148 5.38 14.20 2.33
C SER A 148 6.61 15.08 2.18
N PRO A 149 7.34 15.37 3.27
CA PRO A 149 8.62 16.05 3.18
C PRO A 149 9.57 15.32 2.22
N PRO A 150 10.51 16.03 1.55
CA PRO A 150 11.56 15.39 0.77
C PRO A 150 12.28 14.30 1.57
N LEU A 151 12.80 13.28 0.88
CA LEU A 151 13.63 12.26 1.52
C LEU A 151 14.85 12.93 2.16
N ALA A 152 15.00 12.76 3.47
CA ALA A 152 16.11 13.36 4.20
C ALA A 152 17.43 12.70 3.78
N ALA A 153 18.48 13.50 3.58
CA ALA A 153 19.76 13.03 3.06
C ALA A 153 20.43 12.02 4.01
N ASP A 154 20.31 12.23 5.32
CA ASP A 154 20.80 11.32 6.35
C ASP A 154 20.07 9.97 6.32
N ALA A 155 18.74 9.98 6.17
CA ALA A 155 17.93 8.77 6.03
C ALA A 155 18.31 7.98 4.77
N ARG A 156 18.54 8.67 3.64
CA ARG A 156 19.03 8.07 2.40
C ARG A 156 20.41 7.42 2.60
N ASP A 157 21.36 8.16 3.13
CA ASP A 157 22.75 7.70 3.27
C ASP A 157 22.84 6.52 4.25
N GLN A 158 22.06 6.56 5.34
CA GLN A 158 21.95 5.44 6.28
C GLN A 158 21.31 4.22 5.64
N PHE A 159 20.24 4.36 4.86
CA PHE A 159 19.63 3.24 4.15
C PHE A 159 20.64 2.55 3.23
N VAL A 160 21.36 3.33 2.42
CA VAL A 160 22.36 2.80 1.48
C VAL A 160 23.52 2.11 2.22
N SER A 161 24.02 2.71 3.31
CA SER A 161 25.08 2.11 4.13
C SER A 161 24.62 0.80 4.76
N LEU A 162 23.46 0.81 5.44
CA LEU A 162 22.92 -0.36 6.14
C LEU A 162 22.57 -1.49 5.16
N ALA A 163 22.04 -1.18 3.99
CA ALA A 163 21.79 -2.18 2.94
C ALA A 163 23.10 -2.88 2.54
N LYS A 164 24.17 -2.12 2.31
CA LYS A 164 25.49 -2.67 1.98
C LYS A 164 26.08 -3.49 3.13
N GLU A 165 26.04 -2.97 4.35
CA GLU A 165 26.57 -3.63 5.55
C GLU A 165 25.87 -4.97 5.83
N ASN A 166 24.56 -5.04 5.57
CA ASN A 166 23.74 -6.24 5.78
C ASN A 166 23.55 -7.07 4.51
N ASN A 167 24.36 -6.85 3.46
CA ASN A 167 24.33 -7.60 2.19
C ASN A 167 22.93 -7.67 1.54
N TYR A 168 22.15 -6.60 1.60
CA TYR A 168 20.93 -6.47 0.81
C TYR A 168 21.25 -5.88 -0.56
N ASP A 169 20.88 -6.60 -1.62
CA ASP A 169 20.76 -6.00 -2.95
C ASP A 169 19.44 -5.23 -3.02
N ALA A 170 19.49 -3.93 -2.73
CA ALA A 170 18.31 -3.05 -2.77
C ALA A 170 17.70 -2.94 -4.16
N ALA A 171 18.49 -3.15 -5.22
CA ALA A 171 17.99 -3.06 -6.59
C ALA A 171 17.11 -4.28 -6.93
N ALA A 172 17.48 -5.47 -6.45
CA ALA A 172 16.80 -6.73 -6.78
C ALA A 172 15.76 -7.15 -5.74
N HIS A 173 16.02 -6.93 -4.44
CA HIS A 173 15.28 -7.60 -3.37
C HIS A 173 14.50 -6.65 -2.44
N VAL A 174 14.49 -5.35 -2.75
CA VAL A 174 13.64 -4.38 -2.04
C VAL A 174 12.49 -3.96 -2.95
N LEU A 175 11.27 -4.16 -2.48
CA LEU A 175 10.04 -3.96 -3.24
C LEU A 175 9.12 -2.97 -2.52
N PRO A 176 9.38 -1.66 -2.58
CA PRO A 176 8.50 -0.69 -1.95
C PRO A 176 7.10 -0.74 -2.55
N HIS A 177 6.12 -0.51 -1.69
CA HIS A 177 4.71 -0.51 -2.06
C HIS A 177 4.19 0.92 -2.18
N GLY A 178 3.43 1.19 -3.23
CA GLY A 178 2.79 2.48 -3.44
C GLY A 178 1.62 2.75 -2.49
N SER A 179 1.32 4.04 -2.30
CA SER A 179 0.19 4.47 -1.47
C SER A 179 -1.15 4.02 -2.05
N TYR A 180 -2.03 3.47 -1.20
CA TYR A 180 -3.39 3.08 -1.56
C TYR A 180 -4.28 4.24 -2.05
N LEU A 181 -3.85 5.49 -1.83
CA LEU A 181 -4.53 6.68 -2.36
C LEU A 181 -4.32 6.84 -3.87
N VAL A 182 -3.21 6.32 -4.41
CA VAL A 182 -2.84 6.48 -5.81
C VAL A 182 -3.74 5.62 -6.69
N ASN A 183 -4.42 6.27 -7.64
CA ASN A 183 -5.13 5.62 -8.72
C ASN A 183 -4.66 6.23 -10.04
N LEU A 184 -3.85 5.52 -10.82
CA LEU A 184 -3.35 6.02 -12.11
C LEU A 184 -4.39 5.90 -13.23
N ALA A 185 -5.55 5.30 -12.96
CA ALA A 185 -6.67 5.23 -13.90
C ALA A 185 -7.66 6.41 -13.80
N GLN A 186 -7.39 7.41 -12.94
CA GLN A 186 -8.28 8.57 -12.75
C GLN A 186 -8.60 9.28 -14.06
N ALA A 187 -9.89 9.43 -14.35
CA ALA A 187 -10.38 10.18 -15.51
C ALA A 187 -10.42 11.70 -15.25
N ASP A 188 -10.66 12.10 -13.99
CA ASP A 188 -10.63 13.50 -13.58
C ASP A 188 -9.18 14.02 -13.59
N ALA A 189 -8.95 15.12 -14.32
CA ALA A 189 -7.61 15.63 -14.59
C ALA A 189 -6.87 16.09 -13.32
N ASP A 190 -7.57 16.68 -12.35
CA ASP A 190 -6.96 17.17 -11.11
C ASP A 190 -6.57 16.00 -10.20
N LYS A 191 -7.46 14.99 -10.06
CA LYS A 191 -7.14 13.75 -9.34
C LYS A 191 -6.04 12.96 -10.02
N ALA A 192 -6.03 12.88 -11.35
CA ALA A 192 -4.96 12.24 -12.11
C ALA A 192 -3.62 12.92 -11.87
N LYS A 193 -3.58 14.26 -11.90
CA LYS A 193 -2.37 15.04 -11.59
C LYS A 193 -1.90 14.84 -10.14
N GLN A 194 -2.81 14.75 -9.19
CA GLN A 194 -2.48 14.49 -7.78
C GLN A 194 -1.90 13.08 -7.59
N ALA A 195 -2.53 12.07 -8.19
CA ALA A 195 -2.05 10.69 -8.18
C ALA A 195 -0.66 10.57 -8.84
N TYR A 196 -0.49 11.16 -10.02
CA TYR A 196 0.79 11.19 -10.75
C TYR A 196 1.91 11.81 -9.92
N LYS A 197 1.65 12.97 -9.28
CA LYS A 197 2.64 13.65 -8.43
C LYS A 197 3.10 12.79 -7.26
N SER A 198 2.18 12.06 -6.63
CA SER A 198 2.56 11.15 -5.56
C SER A 198 3.41 9.99 -6.09
N PHE A 199 2.98 9.40 -7.22
CA PHE A 199 3.65 8.27 -7.86
C PHE A 199 5.07 8.60 -8.32
N ILE A 200 5.26 9.72 -9.01
CA ILE A 200 6.60 10.12 -9.49
C ILE A 200 7.56 10.45 -8.35
N ASP A 201 7.06 11.04 -7.25
CA ASP A 201 7.87 11.26 -6.03
C ASP A 201 8.33 9.93 -5.43
N ASP A 202 7.49 8.90 -5.42
CA ASP A 202 7.88 7.56 -4.97
C ASP A 202 8.97 6.94 -5.86
N LEU A 203 8.84 7.03 -7.20
CA LEU A 203 9.89 6.52 -8.09
C LEU A 203 11.23 7.27 -7.91
N GLN A 204 11.18 8.59 -7.71
CA GLN A 204 12.38 9.41 -7.45
C GLN A 204 13.02 9.05 -6.10
N ARG A 205 12.25 8.64 -5.10
CA ARG A 205 12.77 8.10 -3.83
C ARG A 205 13.44 6.75 -4.05
N CYS A 206 12.84 5.85 -4.85
CA CYS A 206 13.49 4.60 -5.23
C CYS A 206 14.88 4.84 -5.86
N GLU A 207 14.98 5.78 -6.81
CA GLU A 207 16.27 6.10 -7.45
C GLU A 207 17.32 6.61 -6.46
N GLN A 208 16.92 7.45 -5.49
CA GLN A 208 17.81 7.95 -4.44
C GLN A 208 18.29 6.84 -3.49
N LEU A 209 17.48 5.81 -3.28
CA LEU A 209 17.77 4.68 -2.40
C LEU A 209 18.47 3.51 -3.13
N GLY A 210 18.67 3.62 -4.45
CA GLY A 210 19.24 2.54 -5.27
C GLY A 210 18.27 1.38 -5.53
N ILE A 211 16.98 1.57 -5.27
CA ILE A 211 15.93 0.58 -5.48
C ILE A 211 15.48 0.61 -6.95
N LYS A 212 15.31 -0.57 -7.57
CA LYS A 212 14.83 -0.66 -8.96
C LYS A 212 13.41 -1.17 -9.10
N LEU A 213 12.82 -1.79 -8.10
CA LEU A 213 11.43 -2.27 -8.19
C LEU A 213 10.51 -1.31 -7.45
N TYR A 214 9.33 -1.05 -7.98
CA TYR A 214 8.30 -0.28 -7.29
C TYR A 214 6.93 -0.88 -7.54
N ASN A 215 6.36 -1.51 -6.52
CA ASN A 215 5.08 -2.19 -6.58
C ASN A 215 3.92 -1.24 -6.34
N PHE A 216 2.84 -1.39 -7.11
CA PHE A 216 1.62 -0.63 -6.88
C PHE A 216 0.40 -1.34 -7.48
N HIS A 217 -0.76 -1.08 -6.88
CA HIS A 217 -2.03 -1.49 -7.43
C HIS A 217 -2.35 -0.66 -8.69
N PRO A 218 -2.74 -1.28 -9.82
CA PRO A 218 -3.05 -0.56 -11.06
C PRO A 218 -4.10 0.54 -10.88
N GLY A 219 -5.12 0.26 -10.06
CA GLY A 219 -6.14 1.22 -9.65
C GLY A 219 -7.56 0.76 -9.95
N ASN A 220 -8.44 1.72 -10.21
CA ASN A 220 -9.86 1.48 -10.41
C ASN A 220 -10.41 2.35 -11.53
N THR A 221 -11.28 1.81 -12.39
CA THR A 221 -11.82 2.49 -13.57
C THR A 221 -12.67 3.70 -13.25
N GLY A 222 -13.21 3.79 -12.02
CA GLY A 222 -14.14 4.85 -11.63
C GLY A 222 -15.51 4.77 -12.33
N GLY A 223 -15.82 3.64 -12.98
CA GLY A 223 -17.04 3.46 -13.78
C GLY A 223 -16.84 3.68 -15.29
N GLU A 224 -15.67 4.17 -15.69
CA GLU A 224 -15.31 4.32 -17.11
C GLU A 224 -14.99 2.98 -17.78
N ALA A 225 -14.90 3.00 -19.12
CA ALA A 225 -14.48 1.86 -19.92
C ALA A 225 -13.10 1.35 -19.47
N ARG A 226 -12.99 0.03 -19.26
CA ARG A 226 -11.77 -0.57 -18.71
C ARG A 226 -10.56 -0.39 -19.61
N GLU A 227 -10.74 -0.51 -20.92
CA GLU A 227 -9.64 -0.30 -21.88
C GLU A 227 -9.07 1.13 -21.79
N GLU A 228 -9.94 2.14 -21.69
CA GLU A 228 -9.52 3.54 -21.52
C GLU A 228 -8.81 3.75 -20.20
N ALA A 229 -9.30 3.13 -19.12
CA ALA A 229 -8.68 3.18 -17.81
C ALA A 229 -7.27 2.55 -17.81
N CYS A 230 -7.10 1.39 -18.45
CA CYS A 230 -5.78 0.78 -18.68
C CYS A 230 -4.88 1.68 -19.53
N GLY A 231 -5.43 2.33 -20.55
CA GLY A 231 -4.72 3.32 -21.37
C GLY A 231 -4.21 4.52 -20.57
N ARG A 232 -5.01 5.04 -19.63
CA ARG A 232 -4.59 6.12 -18.72
C ARG A 232 -3.45 5.69 -17.81
N ILE A 233 -3.49 4.48 -17.26
CA ILE A 233 -2.39 3.95 -16.45
C ILE A 233 -1.11 3.90 -17.31
N ALA A 234 -1.16 3.26 -18.47
CA ALA A 234 0.00 3.13 -19.35
C ALA A 234 0.60 4.49 -19.76
N ALA A 235 -0.24 5.49 -20.07
CA ALA A 235 0.23 6.84 -20.38
C ALA A 235 0.95 7.51 -19.21
N GLN A 236 0.45 7.33 -17.98
CA GLN A 236 1.13 7.81 -16.78
C GLN A 236 2.46 7.08 -16.53
N LEU A 237 2.51 5.76 -16.75
CA LEU A 237 3.76 4.99 -16.67
C LEU A 237 4.79 5.49 -17.69
N ASN A 238 4.40 5.67 -18.96
CA ASN A 238 5.29 6.20 -20.00
C ASN A 238 5.85 7.58 -19.64
N THR A 239 5.01 8.44 -19.05
CA THR A 239 5.45 9.77 -18.59
C THR A 239 6.44 9.65 -17.42
N ALA A 240 6.16 8.78 -16.47
CA ALA A 240 7.01 8.55 -15.30
C ALA A 240 8.36 7.91 -15.69
N HIS A 241 8.32 6.98 -16.64
CA HIS A 241 9.49 6.37 -17.26
C HIS A 241 10.36 7.41 -17.98
N LYS A 242 9.79 8.39 -18.67
CA LYS A 242 10.57 9.50 -19.26
C LYS A 242 11.19 10.43 -18.20
N ALA A 243 10.54 10.55 -17.04
CA ALA A 243 10.97 11.40 -15.93
C ALA A 243 11.93 10.71 -14.94
N THR A 244 12.18 9.42 -15.10
CA THR A 244 13.08 8.59 -14.28
C THR A 244 13.99 7.75 -15.19
N LYS A 245 14.95 7.02 -14.63
CA LYS A 245 15.98 6.31 -15.41
C LYS A 245 15.96 4.80 -15.20
N LYS A 246 15.76 4.33 -13.96
CA LYS A 246 16.10 2.94 -13.61
C LYS A 246 14.95 2.12 -13.01
N VAL A 247 13.92 2.76 -12.47
CA VAL A 247 12.88 2.06 -11.73
C VAL A 247 11.95 1.33 -12.69
N ILE A 248 11.72 0.05 -12.42
CA ILE A 248 10.74 -0.83 -13.01
C ILE A 248 9.45 -0.67 -12.21
N THR A 249 8.39 -0.23 -12.89
CA THR A 249 7.06 -0.11 -12.30
C THR A 249 6.37 -1.47 -12.33
N VAL A 250 6.08 -2.02 -11.16
CA VAL A 250 5.57 -3.38 -10.97
C VAL A 250 4.08 -3.31 -10.65
N LEU A 251 3.26 -3.78 -11.59
CA LEU A 251 1.81 -3.83 -11.47
C LEU A 251 1.42 -5.06 -10.63
N GLU A 252 0.69 -4.86 -9.55
CA GLU A 252 0.17 -5.98 -8.76
C GLU A 252 -1.17 -6.48 -9.31
N ASN A 253 -1.39 -7.80 -9.34
CA ASN A 253 -2.74 -8.33 -9.53
C ASN A 253 -3.60 -8.03 -8.29
N MET A 254 -4.90 -7.86 -8.49
CA MET A 254 -5.80 -7.36 -7.47
C MET A 254 -6.85 -8.39 -7.09
N ALA A 255 -7.21 -8.44 -5.81
CA ALA A 255 -8.50 -8.98 -5.41
C ALA A 255 -9.63 -8.03 -5.82
N GLY A 256 -10.85 -8.56 -5.93
CA GLY A 256 -12.06 -7.75 -6.09
C GLY A 256 -12.82 -8.05 -7.37
N THR A 257 -13.72 -7.12 -7.71
CA THR A 257 -14.68 -7.24 -8.81
C THR A 257 -15.15 -5.84 -9.24
N GLY A 258 -15.83 -5.76 -10.38
CA GLY A 258 -16.37 -4.52 -10.91
C GLY A 258 -15.27 -3.62 -11.44
N ASN A 259 -15.07 -2.46 -10.82
CA ASN A 259 -14.21 -1.41 -11.36
C ASN A 259 -12.72 -1.56 -10.98
N VAL A 260 -12.35 -2.56 -10.17
CA VAL A 260 -10.94 -2.83 -9.86
C VAL A 260 -10.22 -3.33 -11.10
N ILE A 261 -9.03 -2.78 -11.38
CA ILE A 261 -8.19 -3.14 -12.53
C ILE A 261 -7.08 -4.05 -12.02
N GLY A 262 -6.79 -5.13 -12.75
CA GLY A 262 -5.77 -6.11 -12.37
C GLY A 262 -6.34 -7.34 -11.67
N THR A 263 -7.67 -7.47 -11.59
CA THR A 263 -8.32 -8.71 -11.14
C THR A 263 -8.17 -9.84 -12.14
N LYS A 264 -7.86 -9.49 -13.40
CA LYS A 264 -7.59 -10.43 -14.48
C LYS A 264 -6.21 -10.17 -15.06
N PHE A 265 -5.51 -11.22 -15.47
CA PHE A 265 -4.21 -11.08 -16.14
C PHE A 265 -4.30 -10.26 -17.43
N GLU A 266 -5.43 -10.29 -18.14
CA GLU A 266 -5.65 -9.48 -19.35
C GLU A 266 -5.65 -7.98 -19.05
N ASP A 267 -6.02 -7.54 -17.85
CA ASP A 267 -5.96 -6.12 -17.49
C ASP A 267 -4.49 -5.67 -17.41
N LEU A 268 -3.65 -6.49 -16.78
CA LEU A 268 -2.21 -6.26 -16.66
C LEU A 268 -1.56 -6.25 -18.05
N LYS A 269 -1.91 -7.22 -18.90
CA LYS A 269 -1.46 -7.30 -20.29
C LYS A 269 -1.86 -6.06 -21.09
N GLN A 270 -3.10 -5.59 -20.98
CA GLN A 270 -3.57 -4.38 -21.66
C GLN A 270 -2.77 -3.13 -21.29
N ILE A 271 -2.39 -2.99 -20.00
CA ILE A 271 -1.52 -1.89 -19.56
C ILE A 271 -0.13 -2.08 -20.16
N ILE A 272 0.47 -3.26 -19.97
CA ILE A 272 1.82 -3.59 -20.45
C ILE A 272 1.94 -3.34 -21.95
N ASP A 273 0.96 -3.75 -22.76
CA ASP A 273 0.96 -3.57 -24.22
C ASP A 273 1.07 -2.11 -24.65
N LYS A 274 0.51 -1.19 -23.85
CA LYS A 274 0.52 0.25 -24.12
C LYS A 274 1.71 0.99 -23.47
N VAL A 275 2.50 0.33 -22.63
CA VAL A 275 3.76 0.89 -22.09
C VAL A 275 4.84 0.93 -23.18
N GLU A 276 5.56 2.02 -23.36
CA GLU A 276 6.60 2.16 -24.39
C GLU A 276 7.86 1.36 -24.04
N ASP A 277 8.35 1.51 -22.81
CA ASP A 277 9.57 0.88 -22.31
C ASP A 277 9.25 -0.44 -21.60
N LYS A 278 9.28 -1.55 -22.37
CA LYS A 278 8.94 -2.89 -21.86
C LYS A 278 9.94 -3.43 -20.83
N GLU A 279 11.14 -2.86 -20.75
CA GLU A 279 12.15 -3.29 -19.76
C GLU A 279 11.86 -2.70 -18.37
N ARG A 280 11.06 -1.63 -18.31
CA ARG A 280 10.71 -0.92 -17.07
C ARG A 280 9.27 -1.09 -16.62
N VAL A 281 8.60 -2.13 -17.09
CA VAL A 281 7.32 -2.59 -16.53
C VAL A 281 7.41 -4.06 -16.14
N GLY A 282 6.75 -4.41 -15.04
CA GLY A 282 6.67 -5.79 -14.56
C GLY A 282 5.37 -6.05 -13.80
N VAL A 283 5.26 -7.25 -13.24
CA VAL A 283 4.12 -7.72 -12.46
C VAL A 283 4.58 -8.33 -11.14
N CYS A 284 3.85 -8.02 -10.07
CA CYS A 284 3.88 -8.74 -8.81
C CYS A 284 2.64 -9.64 -8.76
N ILE A 285 2.83 -10.92 -8.44
CA ILE A 285 1.71 -11.81 -8.15
C ILE A 285 1.54 -11.88 -6.63
N ASP A 286 0.44 -11.32 -6.14
CA ASP A 286 -0.10 -11.60 -4.82
C ASP A 286 -0.97 -12.86 -4.85
N THR A 287 -0.61 -13.85 -4.03
CA THR A 287 -1.27 -15.16 -3.99
C THR A 287 -2.68 -15.11 -3.40
N CYS A 288 -2.95 -14.22 -2.43
CA CYS A 288 -4.29 -14.02 -1.89
C CYS A 288 -5.18 -13.33 -2.92
N HIS A 289 -4.66 -12.31 -3.61
CA HIS A 289 -5.36 -11.62 -4.68
C HIS A 289 -5.72 -12.55 -5.83
N ALA A 290 -4.76 -13.37 -6.29
CA ALA A 290 -4.99 -14.36 -7.34
C ALA A 290 -6.12 -15.32 -6.93
N PHE A 291 -6.01 -15.88 -5.72
CA PHE A 291 -7.01 -16.79 -5.16
C PHE A 291 -8.40 -16.17 -5.01
N ALA A 292 -8.46 -14.92 -4.53
CA ALA A 292 -9.71 -14.16 -4.39
C ALA A 292 -10.32 -13.76 -5.73
N ALA A 293 -9.50 -13.58 -6.77
CA ALA A 293 -9.93 -13.25 -8.13
C ALA A 293 -10.42 -14.48 -8.93
N GLY A 294 -10.10 -15.68 -8.48
CA GLY A 294 -10.53 -16.94 -9.12
C GLY A 294 -9.42 -17.73 -9.79
N TYR A 295 -8.16 -17.43 -9.50
CA TYR A 295 -7.00 -18.21 -9.93
C TYR A 295 -6.62 -19.20 -8.84
N ASP A 296 -6.80 -20.51 -9.10
CA ASP A 296 -6.61 -21.53 -8.08
C ASP A 296 -5.14 -21.96 -7.98
N LEU A 297 -4.57 -21.90 -6.78
CA LEU A 297 -3.18 -22.27 -6.51
C LEU A 297 -3.06 -23.42 -5.50
N ARG A 298 -4.19 -24.00 -5.06
CA ARG A 298 -4.23 -24.91 -3.90
C ARG A 298 -3.54 -26.26 -4.10
N THR A 299 -3.51 -26.75 -5.34
CA THR A 299 -2.84 -28.02 -5.69
C THR A 299 -1.72 -27.76 -6.69
N PRO A 300 -0.71 -28.64 -6.79
CA PRO A 300 0.37 -28.49 -7.78
C PRO A 300 -0.15 -28.35 -9.21
N GLU A 301 -1.20 -29.09 -9.57
CA GLU A 301 -1.83 -29.04 -10.89
C GLU A 301 -2.47 -27.67 -11.13
N LYS A 302 -3.24 -27.17 -10.16
CA LYS A 302 -3.90 -25.86 -10.27
C LYS A 302 -2.93 -24.70 -10.26
N PHE A 303 -1.89 -24.80 -9.44
CA PHE A 303 -0.78 -23.87 -9.46
C PHE A 303 -0.12 -23.81 -10.85
N HIS A 304 0.20 -24.97 -11.44
CA HIS A 304 0.80 -25.03 -12.79
C HIS A 304 -0.15 -24.48 -13.87
N GLU A 305 -1.44 -24.82 -13.82
CA GLU A 305 -2.46 -24.27 -14.72
C GLU A 305 -2.49 -22.73 -14.65
N THR A 306 -2.54 -22.17 -13.44
CA THR A 306 -2.57 -20.71 -13.25
C THR A 306 -1.27 -20.04 -13.73
N MET A 307 -0.10 -20.61 -13.42
CA MET A 307 1.17 -20.04 -13.85
C MET A 307 1.37 -20.13 -15.36
N LYS A 308 0.86 -21.20 -15.99
CA LYS A 308 0.81 -21.32 -17.44
C LYS A 308 -0.10 -20.26 -18.07
N GLU A 309 -1.30 -20.05 -17.51
CA GLU A 309 -2.20 -18.99 -17.98
C GLU A 309 -1.54 -17.61 -17.86
N PHE A 310 -0.84 -17.34 -16.75
CA PHE A 310 -0.08 -16.10 -16.57
C PHE A 310 0.98 -15.92 -17.66
N ASP A 311 1.74 -16.97 -17.99
CA ASP A 311 2.77 -16.91 -19.03
C ASP A 311 2.17 -16.70 -20.42
N GLU A 312 1.05 -17.35 -20.72
CA GLU A 312 0.35 -17.20 -22.01
C GLU A 312 -0.23 -15.79 -22.19
N VAL A 313 -0.82 -15.21 -21.14
CA VAL A 313 -1.49 -13.91 -21.21
C VAL A 313 -0.51 -12.75 -21.04
N VAL A 314 0.30 -12.78 -19.99
CA VAL A 314 1.22 -11.68 -19.63
C VAL A 314 2.63 -11.99 -20.08
N GLY A 315 3.14 -13.17 -19.75
CA GLY A 315 4.50 -13.61 -20.02
C GLY A 315 5.40 -13.56 -18.78
N ASN A 316 6.06 -14.67 -18.48
CA ASN A 316 6.95 -14.87 -17.33
C ASN A 316 8.09 -13.85 -17.25
N LYS A 317 8.53 -13.29 -18.39
CA LYS A 317 9.55 -12.23 -18.44
C LYS A 317 9.17 -10.97 -17.65
N TYR A 318 7.87 -10.71 -17.49
CA TYR A 318 7.37 -9.56 -16.75
C TYR A 318 7.18 -9.85 -15.26
N LEU A 319 7.22 -11.10 -14.81
CA LEU A 319 7.17 -11.41 -13.38
C LEU A 319 8.42 -10.85 -12.69
N LYS A 320 8.22 -10.01 -11.67
CA LYS A 320 9.32 -9.37 -10.92
C LYS A 320 9.28 -9.62 -9.42
N ALA A 321 8.15 -10.04 -8.87
CA ALA A 321 7.99 -10.23 -7.44
C ALA A 321 6.78 -11.11 -7.10
N PHE A 322 6.74 -11.56 -5.85
CA PHE A 322 5.55 -12.13 -5.24
C PHE A 322 5.20 -11.42 -3.93
N HIS A 323 3.91 -11.27 -3.68
CA HIS A 323 3.40 -11.17 -2.32
C HIS A 323 2.86 -12.52 -1.89
N LEU A 324 3.36 -13.02 -0.75
CA LEU A 324 3.05 -14.33 -0.22
C LEU A 324 2.00 -14.20 0.88
N ASN A 325 0.74 -14.32 0.50
CA ASN A 325 -0.40 -14.14 1.37
C ASN A 325 -1.35 -15.33 1.24
N ASP A 326 -1.65 -16.01 2.35
CA ASP A 326 -2.77 -16.96 2.40
C ASP A 326 -4.07 -16.15 2.48
N SER A 327 -5.22 -16.78 2.29
CA SER A 327 -6.51 -16.10 2.28
C SER A 327 -7.40 -16.54 3.44
N LYS A 328 -7.86 -15.60 4.26
CA LYS A 328 -8.93 -15.84 5.25
C LYS A 328 -10.27 -16.08 4.58
N ALA A 329 -10.44 -15.64 3.33
CA ALA A 329 -11.69 -15.77 2.58
C ALA A 329 -11.66 -16.95 1.61
N PRO A 330 -12.81 -17.55 1.27
CA PRO A 330 -12.88 -18.66 0.33
C PRO A 330 -12.41 -18.28 -1.08
N PHE A 331 -12.15 -19.31 -1.89
CA PHE A 331 -11.79 -19.17 -3.31
C PHE A 331 -12.81 -18.31 -4.06
N ALA A 332 -12.31 -17.44 -4.95
CA ALA A 332 -13.14 -16.55 -5.77
C ALA A 332 -14.12 -15.67 -4.95
N SER A 333 -13.81 -15.37 -3.68
CA SER A 333 -14.66 -14.53 -2.83
C SER A 333 -14.60 -13.04 -3.16
N HIS A 334 -13.63 -12.63 -3.99
CA HIS A 334 -13.34 -11.23 -4.31
C HIS A 334 -13.05 -10.35 -3.07
N ARG A 335 -12.60 -10.96 -1.98
CA ARG A 335 -12.24 -10.28 -0.73
C ARG A 335 -10.74 -10.35 -0.53
N ASP A 336 -10.12 -9.19 -0.45
CA ASP A 336 -8.76 -8.99 0.03
C ASP A 336 -8.72 -9.17 1.55
N LEU A 337 -8.41 -10.38 2.03
CA LEU A 337 -8.29 -10.69 3.45
C LEU A 337 -7.15 -11.68 3.70
N HIS A 338 -5.96 -11.16 3.97
CA HIS A 338 -4.76 -11.98 4.16
C HIS A 338 -4.84 -12.83 5.43
N ALA A 339 -4.37 -14.08 5.32
CA ALA A 339 -4.12 -15.04 6.39
C ALA A 339 -2.62 -15.37 6.48
N ASN A 340 -2.21 -15.90 7.62
CA ASN A 340 -0.89 -16.46 7.81
C ASN A 340 -0.68 -17.73 6.96
N ILE A 341 0.55 -18.00 6.57
CA ILE A 341 0.93 -19.09 5.66
C ILE A 341 0.40 -20.43 6.16
N GLY A 342 -0.37 -21.12 5.31
CA GLY A 342 -0.95 -22.44 5.58
C GLY A 342 -2.21 -22.44 6.45
N THR A 343 -2.60 -21.29 7.01
CA THR A 343 -3.74 -21.18 7.92
C THR A 343 -5.04 -20.79 7.21
N GLY A 344 -4.98 -20.29 5.99
CA GLY A 344 -6.15 -19.85 5.24
C GLY A 344 -6.74 -20.93 4.33
N PHE A 345 -7.64 -20.48 3.45
CA PHE A 345 -8.30 -21.30 2.43
C PHE A 345 -7.38 -21.64 1.25
N LEU A 346 -6.24 -20.93 1.09
CA LEU A 346 -5.25 -21.27 0.07
C LEU A 346 -4.39 -22.44 0.51
N GLY A 347 -4.00 -22.46 1.79
CA GLY A 347 -3.33 -23.61 2.42
C GLY A 347 -1.85 -23.73 2.06
N LEU A 348 -1.17 -24.65 2.74
CA LEU A 348 0.30 -24.74 2.75
C LEU A 348 0.87 -25.19 1.39
N ARG A 349 0.17 -26.08 0.70
CA ARG A 349 0.59 -26.70 -0.56
C ARG A 349 0.79 -25.70 -1.71
N ALA A 350 0.05 -24.59 -1.71
CA ALA A 350 0.26 -23.50 -2.65
C ALA A 350 1.66 -22.87 -2.51
N PHE A 351 2.06 -22.61 -1.25
CA PHE A 351 3.36 -22.01 -0.94
C PHE A 351 4.49 -23.00 -1.17
N HIS A 352 4.29 -24.28 -0.87
CA HIS A 352 5.24 -25.34 -1.23
C HIS A 352 5.52 -25.36 -2.73
N SER A 353 4.46 -25.34 -3.56
CA SER A 353 4.57 -25.31 -5.03
C SER A 353 5.36 -24.07 -5.48
N LEU A 354 5.09 -22.91 -4.88
CA LEU A 354 5.74 -21.64 -5.19
C LEU A 354 7.24 -21.65 -4.87
N VAL A 355 7.62 -21.99 -3.63
CA VAL A 355 9.05 -21.96 -3.20
C VAL A 355 9.88 -23.09 -3.83
N ASN A 356 9.22 -24.05 -4.49
CA ASN A 356 9.87 -25.11 -5.25
C ASN A 356 9.85 -24.88 -6.77
N HIS A 357 9.22 -23.80 -7.26
CA HIS A 357 9.17 -23.50 -8.67
C HIS A 357 10.48 -22.85 -9.16
N GLU A 358 11.19 -23.52 -10.06
CA GLU A 358 12.55 -23.15 -10.45
C GLU A 358 12.66 -21.75 -11.07
N ALA A 359 11.66 -21.35 -11.86
CA ALA A 359 11.64 -20.06 -12.54
C ALA A 359 11.52 -18.85 -11.60
N PHE A 360 11.22 -19.06 -10.30
CA PHE A 360 10.97 -17.98 -9.34
C PHE A 360 12.19 -17.62 -8.50
N GLN A 361 13.32 -18.29 -8.73
CA GLN A 361 14.57 -17.96 -8.06
C GLN A 361 15.00 -16.51 -8.34
N ASN A 362 15.65 -15.91 -7.35
CA ASN A 362 16.14 -14.52 -7.39
C ASN A 362 15.05 -13.44 -7.45
N LEU A 363 13.78 -13.80 -7.34
CA LEU A 363 12.70 -12.82 -7.20
C LEU A 363 12.47 -12.49 -5.71
N PRO A 364 12.20 -11.23 -5.37
CA PRO A 364 11.72 -10.88 -4.03
C PRO A 364 10.32 -11.47 -3.79
N MET A 365 10.18 -12.11 -2.64
CA MET A 365 8.95 -12.68 -2.11
C MET A 365 8.64 -12.03 -0.76
N VAL A 366 7.51 -11.36 -0.65
CA VAL A 366 7.20 -10.49 0.49
C VAL A 366 5.92 -10.96 1.16
N LEU A 367 6.00 -11.28 2.45
CA LEU A 367 4.85 -11.51 3.32
C LEU A 367 4.15 -10.18 3.65
N GLU A 368 2.83 -10.16 3.48
CA GLU A 368 1.95 -9.10 4.00
C GLU A 368 0.87 -9.70 4.91
N THR A 369 1.24 -10.82 5.53
CA THR A 369 0.42 -11.60 6.45
C THR A 369 0.18 -10.82 7.73
N PRO A 370 -0.98 -11.00 8.39
CA PRO A 370 -1.31 -10.28 9.60
C PRO A 370 -0.39 -10.67 10.76
N ILE A 371 0.11 -9.66 11.49
CA ILE A 371 0.89 -9.82 12.73
C ILE A 371 0.20 -9.23 13.96
N ASP A 372 -0.94 -8.58 13.75
CA ASP A 372 -1.75 -7.98 14.80
C ASP A 372 -2.50 -9.05 15.59
N HIS A 373 -2.36 -9.04 16.91
CA HIS A 373 -3.18 -9.83 17.81
C HIS A 373 -3.67 -9.00 18.99
N LYS A 374 -4.63 -9.54 19.73
CA LYS A 374 -5.18 -8.91 20.94
C LYS A 374 -4.40 -9.37 22.16
N ASP A 375 -3.83 -8.42 22.91
CA ASP A 375 -3.22 -8.71 24.20
C ASP A 375 -4.29 -9.05 25.26
N ALA A 376 -3.85 -9.40 26.47
CA ALA A 376 -4.74 -9.71 27.59
C ALA A 376 -5.71 -8.57 27.96
N ASN A 377 -5.42 -7.33 27.56
CA ASN A 377 -6.23 -6.14 27.80
C ASN A 377 -7.12 -5.76 26.60
N GLY A 378 -7.12 -6.58 25.53
CA GLY A 378 -7.87 -6.32 24.30
C GLY A 378 -7.25 -5.24 23.39
N LYS A 379 -6.03 -4.78 23.69
CA LYS A 379 -5.28 -3.87 22.83
C LYS A 379 -4.67 -4.64 21.67
N THR A 380 -4.70 -4.04 20.48
CA THR A 380 -4.00 -4.60 19.33
C THR A 380 -2.50 -4.35 19.47
N VAL A 381 -1.70 -5.40 19.36
CA VAL A 381 -0.25 -5.38 19.39
C VAL A 381 0.30 -6.19 18.21
N GLU A 382 1.40 -5.72 17.64
CA GLU A 382 2.10 -6.39 16.53
C GLU A 382 3.09 -7.42 17.10
N ASP A 383 3.02 -8.67 16.61
CA ASP A 383 4.01 -9.70 16.88
C ASP A 383 4.88 -9.98 15.64
N LYS A 384 6.04 -9.34 15.60
CA LYS A 384 7.00 -9.53 14.50
C LYS A 384 7.56 -10.95 14.41
N LYS A 385 7.45 -11.76 15.47
CA LYS A 385 7.88 -13.16 15.45
C LYS A 385 7.10 -13.98 14.44
N VAL A 386 5.84 -13.61 14.17
CA VAL A 386 5.01 -14.28 13.15
C VAL A 386 5.72 -14.30 11.79
N TRP A 387 6.25 -13.17 11.33
CA TRP A 387 6.98 -13.13 10.06
C TRP A 387 8.31 -13.89 10.11
N ALA A 388 9.03 -13.81 11.23
CA ALA A 388 10.25 -14.61 11.41
C ALA A 388 9.97 -16.11 11.28
N ASP A 389 8.89 -16.59 11.91
CA ASP A 389 8.47 -17.99 11.85
C ASP A 389 7.98 -18.39 10.44
N GLU A 390 7.22 -17.52 9.76
CA GLU A 390 6.74 -17.77 8.39
C GLU A 390 7.87 -17.80 7.36
N ILE A 391 8.87 -16.93 7.50
CA ILE A 391 10.07 -16.98 6.66
C ILE A 391 10.75 -18.34 6.81
N LYS A 392 10.94 -18.81 8.06
CA LYS A 392 11.55 -20.12 8.32
C LYS A 392 10.72 -21.29 7.82
N LEU A 393 9.40 -21.21 7.93
CA LEU A 393 8.48 -22.19 7.38
C LEU A 393 8.60 -22.27 5.85
N LEU A 394 8.65 -21.13 5.16
CA LEU A 394 8.82 -21.11 3.70
C LEU A 394 10.18 -21.67 3.28
N GLU A 395 11.25 -21.29 3.98
CA GLU A 395 12.60 -21.79 3.73
C GLU A 395 12.71 -23.31 3.97
N SER A 396 12.07 -23.85 5.02
CA SER A 396 12.13 -25.28 5.34
C SER A 396 11.44 -26.15 4.28
N MET A 397 10.45 -25.61 3.55
CA MET A 397 9.76 -26.33 2.48
C MET A 397 10.57 -26.42 1.17
N ILE A 398 11.69 -25.70 1.05
CA ILE A 398 12.49 -25.69 -0.18
C ILE A 398 13.18 -27.05 -0.37
N GLY A 399 12.68 -27.79 -1.35
CA GLY A 399 13.08 -29.16 -1.71
C GLY A 399 12.67 -30.22 -0.69
N MET A 400 11.66 -29.92 0.14
CA MET A 400 10.91 -30.90 0.92
C MET A 400 9.95 -31.66 -0.01
N ASP A 401 9.72 -32.95 0.24
CA ASP A 401 8.70 -33.72 -0.47
C ASP A 401 7.30 -33.38 0.08
N ALA A 402 6.38 -32.95 -0.79
CA ALA A 402 5.00 -32.62 -0.43
C ALA A 402 4.19 -33.84 0.05
N GLU A 403 4.67 -35.05 -0.22
CA GLU A 403 4.04 -36.28 0.21
C GLU A 403 4.66 -36.90 1.47
N SER A 404 5.70 -36.27 2.01
CA SER A 404 6.32 -36.69 3.27
C SER A 404 5.37 -36.54 4.47
N ASP A 405 5.57 -37.40 5.48
CA ASP A 405 4.79 -37.34 6.72
C ASP A 405 4.99 -36.00 7.45
N GLU A 406 6.19 -35.42 7.37
CA GLU A 406 6.51 -34.11 7.95
C GLU A 406 5.68 -33.00 7.31
N PHE A 407 5.65 -32.93 5.97
CA PHE A 407 4.86 -31.92 5.26
C PHE A 407 3.36 -32.07 5.55
N LYS A 408 2.85 -33.30 5.52
CA LYS A 408 1.45 -33.60 5.82
C LYS A 408 1.07 -33.20 7.24
N ALA A 409 1.96 -33.43 8.21
CA ALA A 409 1.73 -33.00 9.60
C ALA A 409 1.65 -31.47 9.72
N LEU A 410 2.55 -30.73 9.08
CA LEU A 410 2.53 -29.26 9.05
C LEU A 410 1.25 -28.72 8.40
N GLU A 411 0.83 -29.32 7.28
CA GLU A 411 -0.39 -28.95 6.56
C GLU A 411 -1.62 -29.11 7.47
N VAL A 412 -1.74 -30.24 8.18
CA VAL A 412 -2.83 -30.49 9.13
C VAL A 412 -2.79 -29.52 10.32
N GLU A 413 -1.61 -29.27 10.89
CA GLU A 413 -1.45 -28.37 12.04
C GLU A 413 -1.88 -26.95 11.70
N LEU A 414 -1.36 -26.39 10.59
CA LEU A 414 -1.65 -25.02 10.18
C LEU A 414 -3.12 -24.86 9.75
N GLN A 415 -3.67 -25.86 9.06
CA GLN A 415 -5.10 -25.88 8.74
C GLN A 415 -5.96 -25.87 10.00
N LYS A 416 -5.59 -26.63 11.04
CA LYS A 416 -6.29 -26.60 12.33
C LYS A 416 -6.17 -25.24 13.02
N LYS A 417 -4.98 -24.63 13.01
CA LYS A 417 -4.72 -23.32 13.62
C LYS A 417 -5.62 -22.22 13.03
N GLY A 418 -5.85 -22.25 11.72
CA GLY A 418 -6.69 -21.25 11.04
C GLY A 418 -8.19 -21.55 10.97
N ALA A 419 -8.64 -22.73 11.40
CA ALA A 419 -10.02 -23.19 11.20
C ALA A 419 -11.07 -22.22 11.74
N GLY A 420 -10.89 -21.71 12.96
CA GLY A 420 -11.85 -20.80 13.58
C GLY A 420 -12.03 -19.47 12.82
N GLU A 421 -10.96 -18.90 12.25
CA GLU A 421 -11.08 -17.68 11.45
C GLU A 421 -11.70 -17.99 10.09
N ARG A 422 -11.36 -19.14 9.47
CA ARG A 422 -11.99 -19.57 8.22
C ARG A 422 -13.50 -19.78 8.37
N ASP A 423 -13.94 -20.47 9.41
CA ASP A 423 -15.36 -20.71 9.70
C ASP A 423 -16.11 -19.39 9.87
N LYS A 424 -15.54 -18.47 10.65
CA LYS A 424 -16.12 -17.14 10.88
C LYS A 424 -16.23 -16.32 9.59
N ILE A 425 -15.23 -16.37 8.70
CA ILE A 425 -15.26 -15.64 7.44
C ILE A 425 -16.21 -16.32 6.43
N GLN A 426 -16.26 -17.64 6.38
CA GLN A 426 -17.22 -18.42 5.59
C GLN A 426 -18.66 -18.03 5.96
N ASP A 427 -18.97 -18.02 7.26
CA ASP A 427 -20.24 -17.55 7.81
C ASP A 427 -20.63 -16.15 7.31
N GLN A 428 -19.68 -15.21 7.24
CA GLN A 428 -19.93 -13.87 6.73
C GLN A 428 -20.22 -13.87 5.22
N VAL A 429 -19.51 -14.70 4.46
CA VAL A 429 -19.70 -14.85 3.01
C VAL A 429 -21.08 -15.44 2.74
N ASP A 430 -21.47 -16.50 3.44
CA ASP A 430 -22.76 -17.17 3.26
C ASP A 430 -23.92 -16.23 3.61
N ARG A 431 -23.83 -15.51 4.75
CA ARG A 431 -24.82 -14.50 5.13
C ARG A 431 -24.93 -13.37 4.11
N LYS A 432 -23.85 -13.01 3.42
CA LYS A 432 -23.87 -12.00 2.36
C LYS A 432 -24.54 -12.56 1.10
N ALA A 433 -24.16 -13.76 0.68
CA ALA A 433 -24.73 -14.44 -0.47
C ALA A 433 -26.25 -14.61 -0.32
N GLU A 434 -26.72 -15.03 0.87
CA GLU A 434 -28.16 -15.12 1.16
C GLU A 434 -28.88 -13.76 1.05
N LYS A 435 -28.27 -12.69 1.57
CA LYS A 435 -28.84 -11.33 1.50
C LYS A 435 -28.94 -10.85 0.06
N ASP A 436 -27.93 -11.12 -0.75
CA ASP A 436 -27.89 -10.71 -2.14
C ASP A 436 -28.87 -11.54 -2.99
N ALA A 437 -29.00 -12.85 -2.73
CA ALA A 437 -30.03 -13.69 -3.32
C ALA A 437 -31.45 -13.19 -2.99
N LYS A 438 -31.72 -12.85 -1.72
CA LYS A 438 -33.02 -12.29 -1.26
C LYS A 438 -33.32 -10.92 -1.89
N LYS A 439 -32.30 -10.07 -2.11
CA LYS A 439 -32.46 -8.81 -2.86
C LYS A 439 -32.77 -9.06 -4.34
N GLY A 440 -32.08 -10.02 -4.96
CA GLY A 440 -32.36 -10.44 -6.34
C GLY A 440 -33.79 -10.94 -6.53
N THR A 441 -34.31 -11.75 -5.60
CA THR A 441 -35.70 -12.24 -5.67
C THR A 441 -36.74 -11.13 -5.44
N LYS A 442 -36.47 -10.17 -4.54
CA LYS A 442 -37.34 -9.00 -4.34
C LYS A 442 -37.30 -8.04 -5.53
N GLY A 443 -36.14 -7.84 -6.16
CA GLY A 443 -35.98 -7.08 -7.39
C GLY A 443 -36.75 -7.71 -8.56
N ALA A 444 -36.65 -9.03 -8.73
CA ALA A 444 -37.39 -9.78 -9.75
C ALA A 444 -38.91 -9.73 -9.52
N LYS A 445 -39.39 -9.89 -8.26
CA LYS A 445 -40.82 -9.74 -7.92
C LYS A 445 -41.32 -8.30 -8.11
N GLY A 446 -40.49 -7.29 -7.83
CA GLY A 446 -40.81 -5.88 -8.06
C GLY A 446 -40.89 -5.51 -9.55
N ALA A 447 -40.00 -6.07 -10.38
CA ALA A 447 -40.02 -5.94 -11.83
C ALA A 447 -41.24 -6.65 -12.45
N ALA A 448 -41.58 -7.86 -11.98
CA ALA A 448 -42.78 -8.57 -12.41
C ALA A 448 -44.08 -7.81 -12.06
N LYS A 449 -44.14 -7.16 -10.89
CA LYS A 449 -45.30 -6.34 -10.48
C LYS A 449 -45.43 -5.05 -11.30
N LYS A 450 -44.32 -4.44 -11.73
CA LYS A 450 -44.33 -3.28 -12.65
C LYS A 450 -44.64 -3.67 -14.11
N GLY A 451 -44.19 -4.83 -14.58
CA GLY A 451 -44.55 -5.37 -15.89
C GLY A 451 -46.03 -5.74 -16.00
N ALA A 452 -46.63 -6.28 -14.95
CA ALA A 452 -48.07 -6.60 -14.91
C ALA A 452 -48.98 -5.35 -14.83
N ALA A 453 -48.48 -4.21 -14.32
CA ALA A 453 -49.22 -2.95 -14.26
C ALA A 453 -49.23 -2.19 -15.60
N ALA A 454 -48.26 -2.45 -16.49
CA ALA A 454 -48.20 -1.82 -17.83
C ALA A 454 -49.03 -2.55 -18.91
N GLY A 455 -49.53 -3.77 -18.64
CA GLY A 455 -50.28 -4.59 -19.59
C GLY A 455 -51.81 -4.40 -19.60
N LYS A 456 -52.39 -3.60 -18.70
CA LYS A 456 -53.83 -3.32 -18.65
C LYS A 456 -54.12 -1.87 -19.01
N GLY A 457 -53.98 -1.50 -20.28
CA GLY A 457 -54.22 -0.12 -20.68
C GLY A 457 -54.10 0.17 -22.18
N ARG A 458 -54.71 -0.65 -23.05
CA ARG A 458 -55.05 -0.21 -24.42
C ARG A 458 -56.04 -1.18 -25.09
N LYS A 459 -57.34 -1.02 -24.82
CA LYS A 459 -58.38 -1.40 -25.79
C LYS A 459 -58.48 -0.26 -26.78
N LYS A 460 -57.92 -0.47 -27.98
CA LYS A 460 -57.98 0.46 -29.11
C LYS A 460 -59.40 0.40 -29.69
N LYS A 461 -60.09 1.53 -29.69
CA LYS A 461 -61.39 1.73 -30.36
C LYS A 461 -61.11 1.68 -31.87
N VAL A 462 -61.88 0.86 -32.58
CA VAL A 462 -61.88 0.78 -34.04
C VAL A 462 -62.76 1.92 -34.54
N GLU A 463 -62.19 2.82 -35.34
CA GLU A 463 -62.92 3.72 -36.24
C GLU A 463 -62.38 3.45 -37.64
N THR A 464 -63.31 3.07 -38.50
CA THR A 464 -63.22 2.87 -39.94
C THR A 464 -63.40 4.21 -40.64
N ASP A 465 -62.57 4.50 -41.65
CA ASP A 465 -62.78 5.39 -42.82
C ASP A 465 -61.48 5.23 -43.64
N ASP A 466 -61.42 4.44 -44.71
CA ASP A 466 -61.94 4.59 -46.08
C ASP A 466 -61.10 5.51 -47.00
N GLU A 467 -60.99 5.05 -48.25
CA GLU A 467 -60.47 5.65 -49.50
C GLU A 467 -58.98 5.56 -49.88
N SER A 468 -58.71 4.60 -50.79
CA SER A 468 -57.99 4.67 -52.10
C SER A 468 -57.26 5.97 -52.45
N GLU A 469 -56.03 5.96 -52.97
CA GLU A 469 -55.49 5.30 -54.18
C GLU A 469 -53.99 4.96 -54.08
#